data_AF-A0A834ITD8-F1
#
_entry.id   AF-A0A834ITD8-F1
#
_cell.length_a   1.000
_cell.length_b   1.000
_cell.length_c   1.000
_cell.angle_alpha   90.00
_cell.angle_beta   90.00
_cell.angle_gamma   90.00
#
_symmetry.space_group_name_H-M   'P 1'
#
loop_
_entity.id
_entity.type
_entity.pdbx_description
1 polymer ?
#
loop_
_entity_poly.entity_id
_entity_poly.type
_entity_poly.pdbx_seq_one_letter_code
_entity_poly.pdbx_strand_id
1 'polypeptide(L)'
;MHVRLHENRAYSCVICDKNFPSHRQADDHVQFHFDQRTKQCEVCGKAFFTAASLNQHQREVHFNDVDRHDCKICSKHYGSATGLKWHILHHHNETKEDLYVPCETCCKKIHRDRMKSHQMLHKGIKPYRCELCDRQYTDRKRLREHIHLTHKKEGEQGFTCRECQTSFDDWNLLKDHELEHLSKWDIA
;
A
#
# COMPACT_ATOMS: atom_id res chain seq x y z
N MET A 1 -16.66 -10.71 -14.61
CA MET A 1 -16.70 -10.40 -16.06
C MET A 1 -15.50 -9.52 -16.36
N HIS A 2 -14.64 -9.89 -17.30
CA HIS A 2 -13.47 -9.10 -17.70
C HIS A 2 -13.37 -9.17 -19.23
N VAL A 3 -12.72 -8.19 -19.85
CA VAL A 3 -12.50 -8.17 -21.30
C VAL A 3 -11.02 -8.25 -21.61
N ARG A 4 -10.68 -9.02 -22.65
CA ARG A 4 -9.32 -9.15 -23.13
C ARG A 4 -9.06 -8.05 -24.15
N LEU A 5 -8.06 -7.21 -23.93
CA LEU A 5 -7.68 -6.19 -24.90
C LEU A 5 -6.83 -6.84 -26.00
N HIS A 6 -7.16 -6.59 -27.27
CA HIS A 6 -6.47 -7.22 -28.40
C HIS A 6 -5.07 -6.63 -28.67
N GLU A 7 -4.82 -5.39 -28.23
CA GLU A 7 -3.55 -4.67 -28.47
C GLU A 7 -2.53 -4.84 -27.33
N ASN A 8 -2.96 -5.27 -26.15
CA ASN A 8 -2.12 -5.50 -24.99
C ASN A 8 -2.59 -6.82 -24.37
N ARG A 9 -1.72 -7.83 -24.21
CA ARG A 9 -2.07 -9.17 -23.68
C ARG A 9 -2.44 -9.11 -22.18
N ALA A 10 -3.39 -8.25 -21.85
CA ALA A 10 -3.85 -7.90 -20.53
C ALA A 10 -5.38 -8.03 -20.49
N TYR A 11 -5.86 -8.35 -19.30
CA TYR A 11 -7.26 -8.51 -18.95
C TYR A 11 -7.65 -7.30 -18.11
N SER A 12 -8.63 -6.53 -18.56
CA SER A 12 -9.09 -5.35 -17.83
C SER A 12 -10.29 -5.67 -16.95
N CYS A 13 -10.32 -5.08 -15.76
CA CYS A 13 -11.50 -5.10 -14.91
C CYS A 13 -12.58 -4.21 -15.53
N VAL A 14 -13.84 -4.67 -15.54
CA VAL A 14 -14.98 -3.87 -16.03
C VAL A 14 -15.51 -2.89 -14.99
N ILE A 15 -15.09 -3.03 -13.73
CA ILE A 15 -15.56 -2.23 -12.59
C ILE A 15 -14.55 -1.12 -12.25
N CYS A 16 -13.27 -1.28 -12.63
CA CYS A 16 -12.26 -0.22 -12.51
C CYS A 16 -11.18 -0.33 -13.59
N ASP A 17 -10.38 0.72 -13.77
CA ASP A 17 -9.38 0.80 -14.86
C ASP A 17 -8.11 -0.05 -14.64
N LYS A 18 -8.17 -1.11 -13.82
CA LYS A 18 -7.04 -2.00 -13.57
C LYS A 18 -6.89 -3.04 -14.67
N ASN A 19 -5.65 -3.25 -15.08
CA ASN A 19 -5.24 -4.24 -16.08
C ASN A 19 -4.37 -5.33 -15.44
N PHE A 20 -4.58 -6.57 -15.84
CA PHE A 20 -3.92 -7.75 -15.28
C PHE A 20 -3.27 -8.58 -16.39
N PRO A 21 -2.07 -9.15 -16.16
CA PRO A 21 -1.39 -9.97 -17.15
C PRO A 21 -2.04 -11.35 -17.35
N SER A 22 -2.99 -11.75 -16.49
CA SER A 22 -3.72 -13.01 -16.63
C SER A 22 -5.17 -12.89 -16.17
N HIS A 23 -6.04 -13.69 -16.79
CA HIS A 23 -7.46 -13.83 -16.46
C HIS A 23 -7.67 -14.18 -14.98
N ARG A 24 -6.90 -15.14 -14.44
CA ARG A 24 -7.00 -15.54 -13.03
C ARG A 24 -6.78 -14.38 -12.06
N GLN A 25 -5.81 -13.51 -12.35
CA GLN A 25 -5.54 -12.34 -11.52
C GLN A 25 -6.63 -11.27 -11.65
N ALA A 26 -7.24 -11.12 -12.82
CA ALA A 26 -8.38 -10.23 -13.00
C ALA A 26 -9.61 -10.73 -12.22
N ASP A 27 -9.87 -12.03 -12.23
CA ASP A 27 -10.99 -12.62 -11.48
C ASP A 27 -10.79 -12.53 -9.97
N ASP A 28 -9.60 -12.87 -9.48
CA ASP A 28 -9.22 -12.68 -8.07
C ASP A 28 -9.40 -11.21 -7.66
N HIS A 29 -9.09 -10.27 -8.55
CA HIS A 29 -9.29 -8.85 -8.30
C HIS A 29 -10.77 -8.44 -8.24
N VAL A 30 -11.64 -9.00 -9.08
CA VAL A 30 -13.08 -8.69 -9.06
C VAL A 30 -13.72 -9.07 -7.72
N GLN A 31 -13.20 -10.09 -7.03
CA GLN A 31 -13.65 -10.47 -5.68
C GLN A 31 -13.57 -9.30 -4.68
N PHE A 32 -12.63 -8.37 -4.86
CA PHE A 32 -12.49 -7.20 -3.98
C PHE A 32 -13.61 -6.17 -4.17
N HIS A 33 -14.21 -6.09 -5.35
CA HIS A 33 -15.33 -5.16 -5.58
C HIS A 33 -16.59 -5.57 -4.83
N PHE A 34 -16.72 -6.85 -4.49
CA PHE A 34 -17.89 -7.42 -3.84
C PHE A 34 -17.59 -7.99 -2.44
N ASP A 35 -16.39 -7.74 -1.90
CA ASP A 35 -15.84 -8.37 -0.69
C ASP A 35 -16.07 -9.90 -0.63
N GLN A 36 -16.04 -10.55 -1.80
CA GLN A 36 -16.29 -11.98 -1.95
C GLN A 36 -15.04 -12.77 -1.58
N ARG A 37 -14.88 -13.03 -0.29
CA ARG A 37 -13.80 -13.86 0.24
C ARG A 37 -14.14 -15.33 0.08
N THR A 38 -13.82 -15.90 -1.08
CA THR A 38 -14.22 -17.26 -1.46
C THR A 38 -13.35 -18.37 -0.85
N LYS A 39 -12.20 -18.04 -0.25
CA LYS A 39 -11.27 -19.03 0.31
C LYS A 39 -11.29 -18.98 1.83
N GLN A 40 -12.02 -19.89 2.45
CA GLN A 40 -12.19 -19.93 3.90
C GLN A 40 -11.20 -20.91 4.56
N CYS A 41 -10.63 -20.50 5.69
CA CYS A 41 -9.87 -21.38 6.55
C CYS A 41 -10.83 -22.29 7.32
N GLU A 42 -10.71 -23.60 7.12
CA GLU A 42 -11.57 -24.58 7.80
C GLU A 42 -11.30 -24.66 9.31
N VAL A 43 -10.12 -24.21 9.77
CA VAL A 43 -9.72 -24.28 11.18
C VAL A 43 -10.26 -23.11 12.00
N CYS A 44 -10.24 -21.88 11.46
CA CYS A 44 -10.69 -20.68 12.20
C CYS A 44 -11.78 -19.85 11.51
N GLY A 45 -12.29 -20.32 10.36
CA GLY A 45 -13.37 -19.66 9.63
C GLY A 45 -12.98 -18.36 8.91
N LYS A 46 -11.73 -17.88 9.02
CA LYS A 46 -11.27 -16.65 8.35
C LYS A 46 -11.29 -16.82 6.83
N ALA A 47 -11.86 -15.83 6.14
CA ALA A 47 -12.01 -15.84 4.69
C ALA A 47 -10.99 -14.93 4.00
N PHE A 48 -10.49 -15.39 2.85
CA PHE A 48 -9.44 -14.79 2.04
C PHE A 48 -9.85 -14.71 0.57
N PHE A 49 -9.23 -13.79 -0.17
CA PHE A 49 -9.50 -13.57 -1.59
C PHE A 49 -8.78 -14.56 -2.50
N THR A 50 -7.62 -15.09 -2.08
CA THR A 50 -6.81 -16.00 -2.90
C THR A 50 -6.40 -17.23 -2.12
N ALA A 51 -6.18 -18.33 -2.84
CA ALA A 51 -5.66 -19.58 -2.24
C ALA A 51 -4.25 -19.37 -1.64
N ALA A 52 -3.41 -18.54 -2.26
CA ALA A 52 -2.09 -18.22 -1.73
C ALA A 52 -2.15 -17.52 -0.37
N SER A 53 -3.06 -16.55 -0.20
CA SER A 53 -3.26 -15.88 1.09
C SER A 53 -3.84 -16.81 2.17
N LEU A 54 -4.75 -17.72 1.80
CA LEU A 54 -5.28 -18.73 2.72
C LEU A 54 -4.18 -19.70 3.15
N ASN A 55 -3.40 -20.24 2.21
CA ASN A 55 -2.29 -21.14 2.50
C ASN A 55 -1.24 -20.47 3.38
N GLN A 56 -0.94 -19.18 3.14
CA GLN A 56 -0.02 -18.44 4.00
C GLN A 56 -0.56 -18.33 5.43
N HIS A 57 -1.84 -17.96 5.57
CA HIS A 57 -2.50 -17.88 6.87
C HIS A 57 -2.50 -19.22 7.60
N GLN A 58 -2.84 -20.31 6.92
CA GLN A 58 -2.86 -21.65 7.51
C GLN A 58 -1.47 -22.05 8.01
N ARG A 59 -0.43 -21.82 7.22
CA ARG A 59 0.96 -22.11 7.62
C ARG A 59 1.41 -21.28 8.82
N GLU A 60 1.12 -19.97 8.82
CA GLU A 60 1.55 -19.05 9.88
C GLU A 60 0.79 -19.23 11.19
N VAL A 61 -0.50 -19.54 11.14
CA VAL A 61 -1.39 -19.50 12.31
C VAL A 61 -1.74 -20.89 12.85
N HIS A 62 -1.79 -21.92 12.01
CA HIS A 62 -2.30 -23.23 12.41
C HIS A 62 -1.23 -24.32 12.44
N PHE A 63 -0.32 -24.34 11.46
CA PHE A 63 0.59 -25.47 11.30
C PHE A 63 2.00 -25.22 11.84
N ASN A 64 2.38 -23.97 12.12
CA ASN A 64 3.75 -23.57 12.50
C ASN A 64 4.87 -24.07 11.56
N ASP A 65 4.50 -24.70 10.45
CA ASP A 65 5.36 -25.25 9.42
C ASP A 65 5.48 -24.20 8.33
N VAL A 66 6.44 -23.31 8.54
CA VAL A 66 6.75 -22.22 7.63
C VAL A 66 8.16 -22.49 7.14
N ASP A 67 8.34 -22.60 5.82
CA ASP A 67 9.60 -22.22 5.20
C ASP A 67 9.85 -20.74 5.54
N ARG A 68 10.40 -20.50 6.73
CA ARG A 68 10.62 -19.18 7.26
C ARG A 68 11.81 -18.60 6.54
N HIS A 69 11.64 -17.39 6.06
CA HIS A 69 12.74 -16.60 5.58
C HIS A 69 13.27 -15.79 6.75
N ASP A 70 14.25 -16.39 7.45
CA ASP A 70 14.89 -15.78 8.62
C ASP A 70 15.84 -14.68 8.19
N CYS A 71 15.76 -13.54 8.87
CA CYS A 71 16.85 -12.59 8.82
C CYS A 71 18.07 -13.18 9.52
N LYS A 72 19.23 -13.14 8.85
CA LYS A 72 20.51 -13.59 9.44
C LYS A 72 21.16 -12.52 10.33
N ILE A 73 20.60 -11.30 10.33
CA ILE A 73 21.14 -10.14 11.06
C ILE A 73 20.31 -9.86 12.32
N CYS A 74 19.00 -10.17 12.33
CA CYS A 74 18.17 -10.10 13.52
C CYS A 74 17.19 -11.28 13.61
N SER A 75 16.59 -11.50 14.77
CA SER A 75 15.68 -12.62 15.03
C SER A 75 14.27 -12.47 14.41
N LYS A 76 14.12 -11.70 13.33
CA LYS A 76 12.83 -11.54 12.62
C LYS A 76 12.68 -12.57 11.52
N HIS A 77 11.43 -13.02 11.33
CA HIS A 77 11.06 -14.04 10.36
C HIS A 77 10.01 -13.51 9.39
N TYR A 78 10.06 -13.97 8.14
CA TYR A 78 9.15 -13.53 7.08
C TYR A 78 8.52 -14.73 6.37
N GLY A 79 7.23 -14.63 6.06
CA GLY A 79 6.50 -15.64 5.29
C GLY A 79 6.82 -15.67 3.79
N SER A 80 7.72 -14.80 3.30
CA SER A 80 8.16 -14.81 1.90
C SER A 80 9.59 -14.27 1.74
N ALA A 81 10.31 -14.78 0.74
CA ALA A 81 11.66 -14.33 0.40
C ALA A 81 11.72 -12.84 0.03
N THR A 82 10.70 -12.34 -0.68
CA THR A 82 10.58 -10.91 -1.03
C THR A 82 10.43 -10.03 0.21
N GLY A 83 9.64 -10.48 1.20
CA GLY A 83 9.49 -9.78 2.48
C GLY A 83 10.80 -9.70 3.25
N LEU A 84 11.55 -10.81 3.32
CA LEU A 84 12.87 -10.83 3.94
C LEU A 84 13.85 -9.88 3.23
N LYS A 85 13.90 -9.92 1.89
CA LYS A 85 14.78 -9.05 1.10
C LYS A 85 14.48 -7.57 1.34
N TRP A 86 13.20 -7.20 1.36
CA TRP A 86 12.78 -5.83 1.68
C TRP A 86 13.20 -5.44 3.10
N HIS A 87 13.01 -6.34 4.07
CA HIS A 87 13.44 -6.09 5.44
C HIS A 87 14.95 -5.84 5.54
N ILE A 88 15.79 -6.71 4.97
CA ILE A 88 17.24 -6.53 5.00
C ILE A 88 17.63 -5.20 4.38
N LEU A 89 17.07 -4.89 3.20
CA LEU A 89 17.38 -3.66 2.46
C LEU A 89 17.00 -2.37 3.23
N HIS A 90 15.95 -2.39 4.05
CA HIS A 90 15.48 -1.20 4.76
C HIS A 90 15.92 -1.10 6.22
N HIS A 91 16.17 -2.24 6.88
CA HIS A 91 16.47 -2.28 8.31
C HIS A 91 17.93 -2.62 8.63
N HIS A 92 18.63 -3.30 7.73
CA HIS A 92 20.01 -3.73 7.96
C HIS A 92 21.01 -3.13 6.97
N ASN A 93 20.52 -2.43 5.96
CA ASN A 93 21.40 -1.76 5.03
C ASN A 93 22.00 -0.51 5.67
N GLU A 94 23.28 -0.58 6.02
CA GLU A 94 24.01 0.49 6.72
C GLU A 94 24.13 1.75 5.87
N THR A 95 24.31 1.58 4.55
CA THR A 95 24.32 2.70 3.61
C THR A 95 22.94 2.86 3.00
N LYS A 96 22.33 4.03 3.17
CA LYS A 96 21.07 4.34 2.47
C LYS A 96 21.25 4.36 0.95
N GLU A 97 22.47 4.28 0.43
CA GLU A 97 22.77 4.42 -1.00
C GLU A 97 22.07 3.38 -1.88
N ASP A 98 21.97 2.10 -1.48
CA ASP A 98 21.30 1.07 -2.31
C ASP A 98 19.78 1.25 -2.40
N LEU A 99 19.22 2.10 -1.53
CA LEU A 99 17.82 2.54 -1.60
C LEU A 99 17.62 3.61 -2.68
N TYR A 100 18.67 4.30 -3.14
CA TYR A 100 18.57 5.35 -4.15
C TYR A 100 19.25 4.94 -5.45
N VAL A 101 18.46 4.82 -6.50
CA VAL A 101 18.94 4.42 -7.84
C VAL A 101 18.88 5.65 -8.75
N PRO A 102 19.89 5.92 -9.60
CA PRO A 102 19.81 7.00 -10.57
C PRO A 102 18.74 6.71 -11.62
N CYS A 103 17.94 7.72 -11.95
CA CYS A 103 17.02 7.65 -13.08
C CYS A 103 17.80 7.74 -14.40
N GLU A 104 17.61 6.79 -15.30
CA GLU A 104 18.31 6.76 -16.60
C GLU A 104 17.98 7.96 -17.50
N THR A 105 16.80 8.58 -17.32
CA THR A 105 16.36 9.70 -18.16
C THR A 105 16.89 11.06 -17.68
N CYS A 106 17.04 11.27 -16.38
CA CYS A 106 17.40 12.59 -15.83
C CYS A 106 18.55 12.57 -14.82
N CYS A 107 19.17 11.40 -14.63
CA CYS A 107 20.28 11.12 -13.72
C CYS A 107 20.03 11.46 -12.24
N LYS A 108 18.81 11.86 -11.84
CA LYS A 108 18.45 12.13 -10.45
C LYS A 108 18.47 10.82 -9.65
N LYS A 109 19.12 10.83 -8.48
CA LYS A 109 19.03 9.73 -7.50
C LYS A 109 17.63 9.72 -6.89
N ILE A 110 16.87 8.66 -7.12
CA ILE A 110 15.49 8.49 -6.65
C ILE A 110 15.40 7.23 -5.80
N HIS A 111 14.64 7.30 -4.70
CA HIS A 111 14.38 6.13 -3.88
C HIS A 111 13.72 5.01 -4.72
N ARG A 112 14.22 3.77 -4.60
CA ARG A 112 13.82 2.60 -5.40
C ARG A 112 12.31 2.42 -5.47
N ASP A 113 11.63 2.50 -4.33
CA ASP A 113 10.16 2.36 -4.25
C ASP A 113 9.39 3.45 -4.99
N ARG A 114 10.01 4.60 -5.25
CA ARG A 114 9.42 5.74 -5.96
C ARG A 114 9.87 5.82 -7.43
N MET A 115 10.79 4.96 -7.88
CA MET A 115 11.33 5.04 -9.24
C MET A 115 10.22 4.86 -10.29
N LYS A 116 9.27 3.95 -10.07
CA LYS A 116 8.14 3.73 -11.00
C LYS A 116 7.27 4.99 -11.15
N SER A 117 6.88 5.63 -10.05
CA SER A 117 6.07 6.86 -10.13
C SER A 117 6.87 8.04 -10.67
N HIS A 118 8.18 8.11 -10.36
CA HIS A 118 9.08 9.10 -10.94
C HIS A 118 9.16 8.98 -12.47
N GLN A 119 9.31 7.77 -13.00
CA GLN A 119 9.34 7.53 -14.46
C GLN A 119 8.06 7.98 -15.17
N MET A 120 6.92 7.98 -14.48
CA MET A 120 5.66 8.48 -15.06
C MET A 120 5.70 9.99 -15.32
N LEU A 121 6.52 10.76 -14.59
CA LEU A 121 6.72 12.20 -14.84
C LEU A 121 7.35 12.43 -16.22
N HIS A 122 8.35 11.63 -16.59
CA HIS A 122 9.01 11.72 -17.90
C HIS A 122 8.07 11.36 -19.06
N LYS A 123 7.12 10.47 -18.80
CA LYS A 123 6.09 10.08 -19.79
C LYS A 123 4.88 11.01 -19.79
N GLY A 124 4.81 11.98 -18.88
CA GLY A 124 3.63 12.82 -18.67
C GLY A 124 2.39 12.05 -18.18
N ILE A 125 2.54 10.78 -17.76
CA ILE A 125 1.42 9.93 -17.37
C ILE A 125 1.02 10.25 -15.93
N LYS A 126 -0.24 10.64 -15.73
CA LYS A 126 -0.82 10.94 -14.42
C LYS A 126 -2.03 10.03 -14.17
N PRO A 127 -1.81 8.78 -13.73
CA PRO A 127 -2.86 7.76 -13.72
C PRO A 127 -3.91 7.99 -12.63
N TYR A 128 -3.70 8.96 -11.72
CA TYR A 128 -4.60 9.22 -10.61
C TYR A 128 -5.35 10.53 -10.85
N ARG A 129 -6.59 10.43 -11.31
CA ARG A 129 -7.49 11.57 -11.57
C ARG A 129 -8.30 11.90 -10.31
N CYS A 130 -8.51 13.18 -10.04
CA CYS A 130 -9.49 13.62 -9.06
C CYS A 130 -10.90 13.50 -9.67
N GLU A 131 -11.84 12.94 -8.92
CA GLU A 131 -13.23 12.82 -9.41
C GLU A 131 -14.03 14.11 -9.21
N LEU A 132 -13.50 15.03 -8.40
CA LEU A 132 -14.15 16.29 -8.03
C LEU A 132 -13.65 17.48 -8.86
N CYS A 133 -12.56 17.32 -9.61
CA CYS A 133 -12.05 18.31 -10.57
C CYS A 133 -11.14 17.66 -11.62
N ASP A 134 -10.71 18.43 -12.63
CA ASP A 134 -9.88 17.89 -13.72
C ASP A 134 -8.39 17.67 -13.38
N ARG A 135 -7.97 17.80 -12.12
CA ARG A 135 -6.57 17.59 -11.74
C ARG A 135 -6.19 16.12 -11.74
N GLN A 136 -4.97 15.85 -12.19
CA GLN A 136 -4.38 14.51 -12.24
C GLN A 136 -3.00 14.48 -11.58
N TYR A 137 -2.64 13.33 -11.02
CA TYR A 137 -1.45 13.12 -10.18
C TYR A 137 -0.69 11.86 -10.59
N THR A 138 0.63 11.87 -10.33
CA THR A 138 1.51 10.72 -10.62
C THR A 138 1.55 9.67 -9.51
N ASP A 139 1.03 9.99 -8.32
CA ASP A 139 0.94 9.07 -7.19
C ASP A 139 -0.35 9.29 -6.37
N ARG A 140 -0.80 8.24 -5.68
CA ARG A 140 -2.02 8.26 -4.86
C ARG A 140 -1.91 9.15 -3.63
N LYS A 141 -0.71 9.34 -3.08
CA LYS A 141 -0.52 10.14 -1.87
C LYS A 141 -0.88 11.59 -2.17
N ARG A 142 -0.35 12.14 -3.27
CA ARG A 142 -0.65 13.50 -3.72
C ARG A 142 -2.09 13.70 -4.14
N LEU A 143 -2.73 12.70 -4.77
CA LEU A 143 -4.17 12.77 -5.05
C LEU A 143 -4.98 12.88 -3.74
N ARG A 144 -4.67 12.05 -2.74
CA ARG A 144 -5.36 12.11 -1.43
C ARG A 144 -5.14 13.44 -0.73
N GLU A 145 -3.91 13.93 -0.69
CA GLU A 145 -3.57 15.25 -0.15
C GLU A 145 -4.34 16.36 -0.86
N HIS A 146 -4.43 16.32 -2.19
CA HIS A 146 -5.20 17.30 -2.95
C HIS A 146 -6.70 17.25 -2.63
N ILE A 147 -7.31 16.07 -2.61
CA ILE A 147 -8.73 15.92 -2.26
C ILE A 147 -8.97 16.51 -0.86
N HIS A 148 -8.11 16.15 0.08
CA HIS A 148 -8.19 16.62 1.46
C HIS A 148 -8.00 18.14 1.59
N LEU A 149 -7.10 18.76 0.82
CA LEU A 149 -6.80 20.19 0.96
C LEU A 149 -7.69 21.10 0.10
N THR A 150 -8.19 20.60 -1.04
CA THR A 150 -8.88 21.42 -2.04
C THR A 150 -10.37 21.12 -2.14
N HIS A 151 -10.78 19.90 -1.76
CA HIS A 151 -12.16 19.44 -1.86
C HIS A 151 -12.79 19.09 -0.51
N LYS A 152 -12.13 19.45 0.60
CA LYS A 152 -12.74 19.39 1.93
C LYS A 152 -14.07 20.14 1.89
N LYS A 153 -15.17 19.44 2.13
CA LYS A 153 -16.49 20.08 2.24
C LYS A 153 -16.53 20.91 3.51
N GLU A 154 -17.15 22.09 3.45
CA GLU A 154 -17.54 22.82 4.65
C GLU A 154 -18.33 21.88 5.57
N GLY A 155 -17.80 21.64 6.77
CA GLY A 155 -18.42 20.75 7.77
C GLY A 155 -17.79 19.35 7.89
N GLU A 156 -16.80 18.96 7.09
CA GLU A 156 -16.01 17.75 7.42
C GLU A 156 -15.02 18.07 8.53
N GLN A 157 -15.36 17.61 9.74
CA GLN A 157 -14.54 17.66 10.93
C GLN A 157 -13.15 17.10 10.60
N GLY A 158 -12.09 17.85 10.91
CA GLY A 158 -10.71 17.42 10.66
C GLY A 158 -10.36 16.13 11.41
N PHE A 159 -9.08 15.78 11.42
CA PHE A 159 -8.61 14.69 12.27
C PHE A 159 -8.71 15.13 13.73
N THR A 160 -9.68 14.57 14.47
CA THR A 160 -9.95 14.98 15.85
C THR A 160 -9.21 14.10 16.84
N CYS A 161 -8.51 14.73 17.79
CA CYS A 161 -7.90 14.03 18.91
C CYS A 161 -8.97 13.45 19.81
N ARG A 162 -8.89 12.15 20.12
CA ARG A 162 -9.88 11.48 20.97
C ARG A 162 -9.86 11.97 22.42
N GLU A 163 -8.71 12.44 22.90
CA GLU A 163 -8.53 12.83 24.30
C GLU A 163 -9.01 14.26 24.58
N CYS A 164 -8.68 15.22 23.72
CA CYS A 164 -9.00 16.64 23.95
C CYS A 164 -10.00 17.23 22.94
N GLN A 165 -10.44 16.44 21.95
CA GLN A 165 -11.38 16.84 20.90
C GLN A 165 -10.90 18.00 20.00
N THR A 166 -9.62 18.35 20.07
CA THR A 166 -9.00 19.32 19.14
C THR A 166 -8.96 18.73 17.74
N SER A 167 -9.42 19.51 16.75
CA SER A 167 -9.44 19.11 15.35
C SER A 167 -8.25 19.68 14.60
N PHE A 168 -7.60 18.81 13.82
CA PHE A 168 -6.43 19.15 13.02
C PHE A 168 -6.74 18.99 11.53
N ASP A 169 -6.18 19.86 10.72
CA ASP A 169 -6.31 19.79 9.26
C ASP A 169 -5.32 18.82 8.61
N ASP A 170 -4.40 18.23 9.38
CA ASP A 170 -3.40 17.24 8.91
C ASP A 170 -3.27 16.08 9.91
N TRP A 171 -3.14 14.86 9.40
CA TRP A 171 -2.94 13.65 10.21
C TRP A 171 -1.62 13.66 11.00
N ASN A 172 -0.55 14.21 10.43
CA ASN A 172 0.73 14.34 11.12
C ASN A 172 0.65 15.34 12.28
N LEU A 173 -0.11 16.44 12.11
CA LEU A 173 -0.34 17.39 13.20
C LEU A 173 -1.15 16.78 14.34
N LEU A 174 -2.19 15.99 14.03
CA LEU A 174 -2.89 15.21 15.05
C LEU A 174 -1.93 14.25 15.77
N LYS A 175 -1.11 13.52 15.00
CA LYS A 175 -0.20 12.52 15.57
C LYS A 175 0.86 13.15 16.48
N ASP A 176 1.43 14.28 16.08
CA ASP A 176 2.39 15.03 16.90
C ASP A 176 1.72 15.54 18.18
N HIS A 177 0.48 16.02 18.07
CA HIS A 177 -0.32 16.43 19.23
C HIS A 177 -0.66 15.25 20.16
N GLU A 178 -0.98 14.07 19.65
CA GLU A 178 -1.25 12.87 20.47
C GLU A 178 -0.02 12.43 21.27
N LEU A 179 1.20 12.71 20.78
CA LEU A 179 2.43 12.46 21.53
C LEU A 179 2.60 13.41 22.72
N GLU A 180 1.99 14.60 22.70
CA GLU A 180 1.99 15.53 23.85
C GLU A 180 1.11 15.04 25.01
N HIS A 181 0.08 14.23 24.71
CA HIS A 181 -0.71 13.59 25.77
C HIS A 181 0.05 12.43 26.40
N LEU A 182 0.81 11.69 25.61
CA LEU A 182 1.65 10.59 26.07
C LEU A 182 2.87 11.07 26.88
N SER A 183 3.37 12.29 26.64
CA SER A 183 4.50 12.86 27.39
C SER A 183 4.12 13.40 28.79
N LYS A 184 2.82 13.44 29.14
CA LYS A 184 2.34 13.88 30.46
C LYS A 184 2.20 12.76 31.49
N TRP A 185 2.54 11.51 31.16
CA TRP A 185 2.43 10.35 32.06
C TRP A 185 3.74 9.91 32.72
N ASP A 186 4.83 10.67 32.60
CA ASP A 186 6.13 10.35 33.24
C ASP A 186 6.48 11.25 34.45
N ILE A 187 5.49 11.64 35.26
CA ILE A 187 5.75 12.10 36.64
C ILE A 187 4.71 11.50 37.59
N ALA A 188 5.01 10.29 38.08
CA ALA A 188 4.56 9.78 39.38
C ALA A 188 5.57 8.77 39.90
#